data_AF-A0A1S8MBV6-F1
#
_entry.id   AF-A0A1S8MBV6-F1
#
_cell.length_a   1.000
_cell.length_b   1.000
_cell.length_c   1.000
_cell.angle_alpha   90.00
_cell.angle_beta   90.00
_cell.angle_gamma   90.00
#
_symmetry.space_group_name_H-M   'P 1'
#
loop_
_entity.id
_entity.type
_entity.pdbx_description
1 polymer ?
#
loop_
_entity_poly.entity_id
_entity_poly.type
_entity_poly.pdbx_seq_one_letter_code
_entity_poly.pdbx_strand_id
1 'polypeptide(L)'
;MAKPSIFSSDYEKQQRKRKQRRNISIFLIICAVVFVIIWLGAKANLKNIKFPKASTSSSESNKTSNKKSGGTVVKDSKKTSSKNNKDKTQDKALQVNLPDGKQISVVYGENNNDKVVKSVDLNGLNGEYTISPSNKNVVIYEKDTQNMFFIDSNASVQDITYKSYTSGGGTAFNKDAILSSTPGYIWIGSPKFVDDNTVVYISQLPWFDNRQNKYVWKFNIIDKSYVNTNVTGNDIKINGLTDKGIEIVVDGNTTYMKADGTTSN
;
A
#
# COMPACT_ATOMS: atom_id res chain seq x y z
N MET A 1 39.75 13.63 -3.50
CA MET A 1 40.37 14.98 -3.35
C MET A 1 39.89 15.58 -2.05
N ALA A 2 40.80 16.17 -1.26
CA ALA A 2 40.46 16.84 -0.01
C ALA A 2 39.42 17.96 -0.22
N LYS A 3 38.60 18.21 0.81
CA LYS A 3 37.58 19.27 0.81
C LYS A 3 38.30 20.63 0.83
N PRO A 4 37.95 21.58 -0.05
CA PRO A 4 38.52 22.90 -0.01
C PRO A 4 38.02 23.64 1.23
N SER A 5 38.87 24.50 1.80
CA SER A 5 38.51 25.30 2.96
C SER A 5 37.29 26.17 2.65
N ILE A 6 36.31 26.11 3.56
CA ILE A 6 35.04 26.87 3.50
C ILE A 6 35.30 28.38 3.60
N PHE A 7 36.46 28.79 4.12
CA PHE A 7 36.85 30.19 4.26
C PHE A 7 37.69 30.73 3.08
N SER A 8 37.85 29.96 2.00
CA SER A 8 38.58 30.43 0.82
C SER A 8 37.67 31.22 -0.13
N SER A 9 38.16 32.36 -0.63
CA SER A 9 37.44 33.21 -1.60
C SER A 9 37.11 32.51 -2.92
N ASP A 10 37.79 31.39 -3.22
CA ASP A 10 37.55 30.56 -4.40
C ASP A 10 36.70 29.31 -4.13
N TYR A 11 36.15 29.14 -2.92
CA TYR A 11 35.32 27.99 -2.55
C TYR A 11 34.15 27.76 -3.53
N GLU A 12 33.42 28.83 -3.88
CA GLU A 12 32.32 28.75 -4.84
C GLU A 12 32.78 28.38 -6.25
N LYS A 13 33.92 28.92 -6.70
CA LYS A 13 34.45 28.62 -8.04
C LYS A 13 34.88 27.16 -8.14
N GLN A 14 35.45 26.60 -7.07
CA GLN A 14 35.86 25.20 -7.03
C GLN A 14 34.64 24.25 -6.96
N GLN A 15 33.60 24.62 -6.21
CA GLN A 15 32.33 23.90 -6.15
C GLN A 15 31.64 23.84 -7.54
N ARG A 16 31.56 24.97 -8.25
CA ARG A 16 30.95 25.03 -9.60
C ARG A 16 31.73 24.17 -10.62
N LYS A 17 33.06 24.23 -10.62
CA LYS A 17 33.91 23.39 -11.50
C LYS A 17 33.75 21.89 -11.22
N ARG A 18 33.57 21.48 -9.96
CA ARG A 18 33.31 20.07 -9.59
C ARG A 18 31.95 19.60 -10.08
N LYS A 19 30.90 20.42 -9.93
CA LYS A 19 29.55 20.12 -10.42
C LYS A 19 29.52 19.99 -11.94
N GLN A 20 30.21 20.89 -12.65
CA GLN A 20 30.36 20.83 -14.11
C GLN A 20 31.10 19.58 -14.57
N ARG A 21 32.24 19.25 -13.95
CA ARG A 21 33.00 18.02 -14.29
C ARG A 21 32.19 16.75 -14.06
N ARG A 22 31.45 16.67 -12.95
CA ARG A 22 30.57 15.52 -12.67
C ARG A 22 29.46 15.39 -13.71
N ASN A 23 28.82 16.49 -14.09
CA ASN A 23 27.77 16.49 -15.10
C ASN A 23 28.31 16.12 -16.49
N ILE A 24 29.52 16.59 -16.85
CA ILE A 24 30.19 16.24 -18.11
C ILE A 24 30.57 14.75 -18.13
N SER A 25 31.10 14.19 -17.03
CA SER A 25 31.41 12.76 -16.95
C SER A 25 30.17 11.88 -17.08
N ILE A 26 29.06 12.26 -16.45
CA ILE A 26 27.78 11.55 -16.59
C ILE A 26 27.27 11.62 -18.04
N PHE A 27 27.33 12.80 -18.65
CA PHE A 27 26.94 12.98 -20.06
C PHE A 27 27.79 12.11 -21.01
N LEU A 28 29.11 12.04 -20.80
CA LEU A 28 30.00 11.18 -21.59
C LEU A 28 29.66 9.68 -21.44
N ILE A 29 29.31 9.23 -20.23
CA ILE A 29 28.87 7.84 -20.00
C ILE A 29 27.57 7.55 -20.76
N ILE A 30 26.61 8.47 -20.72
CA ILE A 30 25.34 8.33 -21.46
C ILE A 30 25.60 8.29 -22.98
N CYS A 31 26.45 9.17 -23.50
CA CYS A 31 26.83 9.15 -24.91
C CYS A 31 27.50 7.84 -25.31
N ALA A 32 28.36 7.27 -24.46
CA ALA A 32 29.00 5.99 -24.71
C ALA A 32 27.98 4.83 -24.78
N VAL A 33 27.00 4.80 -23.87
CA VAL A 33 25.94 3.79 -23.87
C VAL A 33 25.06 3.90 -25.12
N VAL A 34 24.68 5.12 -25.52
CA VAL A 34 23.90 5.36 -26.75
C VAL A 34 24.69 4.91 -27.99
N PHE A 35 26.00 5.18 -28.04
CA PHE A 35 26.86 4.70 -29.12
C PHE A 35 26.90 3.17 -29.21
N VAL A 36 26.99 2.48 -28.07
CA VAL A 36 26.98 1.01 -28.02
C VAL A 36 25.64 0.45 -28.50
N ILE A 37 24.52 1.07 -28.12
CA ILE A 37 23.17 0.66 -28.58
C ILE A 37 23.00 0.86 -30.09
N ILE A 38 23.46 1.99 -30.64
CA ILE A 38 23.42 2.24 -32.09
C ILE A 38 24.31 1.26 -32.83
N TRP A 39 25.50 0.96 -32.31
CA TRP A 39 26.44 0.01 -32.93
C TRP A 39 25.92 -1.43 -32.92
N LEU A 40 25.29 -1.86 -31.82
CA LEU A 40 24.59 -3.16 -31.72
C LEU A 40 23.35 -3.20 -32.61
N GLY A 41 22.58 -2.11 -32.66
CA GLY A 41 21.39 -1.96 -33.49
C GLY A 41 21.70 -1.96 -34.99
N ALA A 42 22.85 -1.44 -35.41
CA ALA A 42 23.30 -1.48 -36.80
C ALA A 42 23.64 -2.91 -37.29
N LYS A 43 23.91 -3.86 -36.38
CA LYS A 43 24.11 -5.29 -36.71
C LYS A 43 22.84 -6.13 -36.66
N ALA A 44 21.75 -5.61 -36.11
CA ALA A 44 20.47 -6.31 -36.05
C ALA A 44 19.50 -5.69 -37.07
N ASN A 45 19.10 -6.45 -38.09
CA ASN A 45 17.99 -6.08 -38.96
C ASN A 45 16.69 -6.00 -38.14
N LEU A 46 16.41 -4.85 -37.55
CA LEU A 46 15.20 -4.57 -36.77
C LEU A 46 14.03 -4.26 -37.71
N LYS A 47 13.54 -5.31 -38.39
CA LYS A 47 12.15 -5.33 -38.87
C LYS A 47 11.30 -5.88 -37.72
N ASN A 48 10.29 -5.10 -37.32
CA ASN A 48 9.26 -5.40 -36.30
C ASN A 48 9.49 -4.78 -34.92
N ILE A 49 9.39 -3.45 -34.84
CA ILE A 49 8.92 -2.76 -33.64
C ILE A 49 7.51 -2.26 -33.94
N LYS A 50 6.49 -2.95 -33.42
CA LYS A 50 5.09 -2.49 -33.48
C LYS A 50 4.79 -1.70 -32.21
N PHE A 51 4.55 -0.41 -32.35
CA PHE A 51 4.04 0.45 -31.30
C PHE A 51 2.52 0.26 -31.17
N PRO A 52 1.96 0.05 -29.97
CA PRO A 52 0.51 -0.03 -29.78
C PRO A 52 -0.12 1.38 -29.88
N LYS A 53 -1.11 1.52 -30.77
CA LYS A 53 -1.96 2.72 -30.86
C LYS A 53 -3.11 2.61 -29.86
N ALA A 54 -3.35 3.69 -29.11
CA ALA A 54 -4.55 3.89 -28.32
C ALA A 54 -5.73 4.28 -29.23
N SER A 55 -6.91 3.73 -28.96
CA SER A 55 -8.19 4.25 -29.49
C SER A 55 -9.30 4.08 -28.46
N THR A 56 -9.98 5.19 -28.18
CA THR A 56 -11.09 5.36 -27.23
C THR A 56 -12.43 5.40 -27.97
N SER A 57 -13.48 4.88 -27.31
CA SER A 57 -14.93 5.03 -27.54
C SER A 57 -15.48 4.44 -28.86
N SER A 58 -16.69 3.88 -28.95
CA SER A 58 -17.96 4.22 -28.27
C SER A 58 -18.96 3.06 -28.35
N SER A 59 -19.93 3.11 -27.44
CA SER A 59 -21.19 2.36 -27.34
C SER A 59 -21.95 2.19 -28.66
N GLU A 60 -22.67 1.08 -28.84
CA GLU A 60 -24.11 1.06 -29.14
C GLU A 60 -24.68 -0.37 -29.04
N SER A 61 -25.87 -0.44 -28.44
CA SER A 61 -26.80 -1.56 -28.31
C SER A 61 -27.38 -2.09 -29.63
N ASN A 62 -27.72 -3.39 -29.73
CA ASN A 62 -29.12 -3.87 -29.64
C ASN A 62 -29.34 -5.37 -29.98
N LYS A 63 -30.04 -6.04 -29.04
CA LYS A 63 -31.20 -6.96 -29.16
C LYS A 63 -31.23 -8.23 -30.06
N THR A 64 -31.38 -9.34 -29.35
CA THR A 64 -32.54 -10.30 -29.30
C THR A 64 -32.83 -11.30 -30.43
N SER A 65 -32.80 -12.60 -30.10
CA SER A 65 -33.99 -13.51 -30.04
C SER A 65 -33.58 -14.87 -29.43
N ASN A 66 -34.02 -15.28 -28.24
CA ASN A 66 -35.31 -15.88 -27.83
C ASN A 66 -35.46 -17.38 -28.16
N LYS A 67 -35.45 -18.25 -27.13
CA LYS A 67 -36.39 -19.39 -27.04
C LYS A 67 -36.60 -19.79 -25.56
N LYS A 68 -37.84 -20.17 -25.29
CA LYS A 68 -38.59 -20.14 -24.04
C LYS A 68 -38.92 -21.55 -23.55
N SER A 69 -39.46 -21.60 -22.32
CA SER A 69 -40.27 -22.66 -21.67
C SER A 69 -39.47 -23.51 -20.67
N GLY A 70 -39.87 -23.74 -19.41
CA GLY A 70 -41.07 -23.48 -18.58
C GLY A 70 -40.84 -24.33 -17.30
N GLY A 71 -40.96 -23.83 -16.07
CA GLY A 71 -42.18 -23.51 -15.34
C GLY A 71 -42.70 -24.74 -14.57
N THR A 72 -42.58 -24.77 -13.22
CA THR A 72 -43.57 -25.26 -12.22
C THR A 72 -43.02 -25.15 -10.79
N VAL A 73 -43.86 -24.62 -9.90
CA VAL A 73 -43.72 -24.47 -8.44
C VAL A 73 -44.45 -25.65 -7.76
N VAL A 74 -44.00 -26.07 -6.56
CA VAL A 74 -44.81 -26.32 -5.32
C VAL A 74 -44.24 -27.44 -4.40
N LYS A 75 -44.07 -27.04 -3.12
CA LYS A 75 -44.18 -27.71 -1.80
C LYS A 75 -43.13 -28.66 -1.20
N ASP A 76 -42.70 -28.22 -0.01
CA ASP A 76 -42.67 -28.89 1.30
C ASP A 76 -42.13 -30.33 1.40
N SER A 77 -41.01 -30.44 2.11
CA SER A 77 -40.83 -31.50 3.11
C SER A 77 -40.05 -30.96 4.32
N LYS A 78 -40.70 -31.11 5.47
CA LYS A 78 -40.24 -30.82 6.84
C LYS A 78 -39.43 -32.01 7.37
N LYS A 79 -38.62 -31.73 8.41
CA LYS A 79 -37.88 -32.65 9.32
C LYS A 79 -36.46 -32.96 8.82
N THR A 80 -35.38 -32.76 9.58
CA THR A 80 -35.24 -33.00 11.01
C THR A 80 -34.11 -32.15 11.61
N SER A 81 -34.43 -31.56 12.76
CA SER A 81 -33.53 -30.98 13.75
C SER A 81 -32.31 -31.87 14.02
N SER A 82 -31.11 -31.35 13.77
CA SER A 82 -29.94 -31.68 14.60
C SER A 82 -29.56 -30.43 15.38
N LYS A 83 -29.98 -30.42 16.64
CA LYS A 83 -29.64 -29.46 17.67
C LYS A 83 -28.15 -29.67 17.98
N ASN A 84 -27.27 -29.00 17.25
CA ASN A 84 -25.92 -28.77 17.72
C ASN A 84 -25.95 -27.44 18.49
N ASN A 85 -26.22 -27.53 19.79
CA ASN A 85 -26.21 -26.40 20.70
C ASN A 85 -24.75 -25.99 20.93
N LYS A 86 -24.14 -25.31 19.94
CA LYS A 86 -23.02 -24.42 20.21
C LYS A 86 -23.62 -23.20 20.88
N ASP A 87 -23.15 -22.91 22.09
CA ASP A 87 -23.41 -21.65 22.79
C ASP A 87 -23.42 -20.51 21.78
N LYS A 88 -24.57 -19.87 21.59
CA LYS A 88 -24.67 -18.64 20.83
C LYS A 88 -24.07 -17.56 21.72
N THR A 89 -22.76 -17.42 21.71
CA THR A 89 -22.12 -16.21 22.19
C THR A 89 -22.73 -15.05 21.41
N GLN A 90 -23.46 -14.19 22.12
CA GLN A 90 -24.17 -13.08 21.52
C GLN A 90 -23.15 -12.03 21.06
N ASP A 91 -23.15 -11.71 19.77
CA ASP A 91 -22.25 -10.70 19.22
C ASP A 91 -22.60 -9.32 19.77
N LYS A 92 -21.58 -8.59 20.23
CA LYS A 92 -21.69 -7.25 20.80
C LYS A 92 -21.06 -6.26 19.82
N ALA A 93 -21.81 -5.24 19.43
CA ALA A 93 -21.27 -4.12 18.66
C ALA A 93 -20.85 -2.99 19.60
N LEU A 94 -19.63 -2.48 19.41
CA LEU A 94 -19.10 -1.35 20.16
C LEU A 94 -18.82 -0.20 19.19
N GLN A 95 -19.38 0.96 19.52
CA GLN A 95 -19.23 2.17 18.74
C GLN A 95 -17.92 2.87 19.14
N VAL A 96 -17.11 3.24 18.15
CA VAL A 96 -15.77 3.79 18.34
C VAL A 96 -15.62 5.08 17.54
N ASN A 97 -15.19 6.15 18.21
CA ASN A 97 -14.92 7.44 17.59
C ASN A 97 -13.46 7.49 17.14
N LEU A 98 -13.23 7.74 15.85
CA LEU A 98 -11.92 7.98 15.29
C LEU A 98 -11.43 9.39 15.66
N PRO A 99 -10.10 9.65 15.61
CA PRO A 99 -9.53 10.94 15.99
C PRO A 99 -10.02 12.14 15.17
N ASP A 100 -10.55 11.89 13.96
CA ASP A 100 -11.12 12.91 13.09
C ASP A 100 -12.62 13.16 13.31
N GLY A 101 -13.21 12.52 14.34
CA GLY A 101 -14.60 12.67 14.74
C GLY A 101 -15.58 11.76 14.01
N LYS A 102 -15.12 10.98 13.03
CA LYS A 102 -15.96 9.95 12.40
C LYS A 102 -16.14 8.76 13.33
N GLN A 103 -17.16 7.96 13.06
CA GLN A 103 -17.56 6.89 13.95
C GLN A 103 -17.71 5.59 13.20
N ILE A 104 -17.15 4.51 13.75
CA ILE A 104 -17.26 3.15 13.22
C ILE A 104 -17.83 2.22 14.30
N SER A 105 -18.23 1.01 13.91
CA SER A 105 -18.72 -0.01 14.85
C SER A 105 -17.86 -1.26 14.76
N VAL A 106 -17.27 -1.70 15.86
CA VAL A 106 -16.49 -2.94 15.92
C VAL A 106 -17.35 -4.04 16.55
N VAL A 107 -17.50 -5.16 15.84
CA VAL A 107 -18.30 -6.30 16.30
C VAL A 107 -17.39 -7.31 16.97
N TYR A 108 -17.66 -7.61 18.23
CA TYR A 108 -16.92 -8.58 19.05
C TYR A 108 -17.78 -9.79 19.40
N GLY A 109 -17.15 -10.95 19.47
CA GLY A 109 -17.64 -12.11 20.21
C GLY A 109 -16.76 -12.38 21.43
N GLU A 110 -17.23 -13.27 22.30
CA GLU A 110 -16.45 -13.78 23.43
C GLU A 110 -15.97 -15.21 23.12
N ASN A 111 -14.70 -15.48 23.37
CA ASN A 111 -14.11 -16.81 23.32
C ASN A 111 -13.23 -16.99 24.54
N ASN A 112 -13.58 -17.91 25.46
CA ASN A 112 -12.85 -18.14 26.71
C ASN A 112 -12.59 -16.86 27.53
N ASN A 113 -13.60 -15.98 27.65
CA ASN A 113 -13.53 -14.65 28.27
C ASN A 113 -12.64 -13.60 27.57
N ASP A 114 -11.98 -13.96 26.46
CA ASP A 114 -11.29 -12.99 25.60
C ASP A 114 -12.27 -12.39 24.58
N LYS A 115 -12.19 -11.07 24.40
CA LYS A 115 -12.88 -10.37 23.29
C LYS A 115 -12.18 -10.69 21.98
N VAL A 116 -12.96 -11.15 21.00
CA VAL A 116 -12.50 -11.49 19.65
C VAL A 116 -13.25 -10.62 18.66
N VAL A 117 -12.53 -9.81 17.89
CA VAL A 117 -13.07 -9.02 16.78
C VAL A 117 -13.53 -9.97 15.67
N LYS A 118 -14.77 -9.82 15.24
CA LYS A 118 -15.36 -10.58 14.13
C LYS A 118 -15.45 -9.76 12.85
N SER A 119 -15.83 -8.50 12.96
CA SER A 119 -15.97 -7.59 11.82
C SER A 119 -15.96 -6.14 12.27
N VAL A 120 -15.88 -5.24 11.28
CA VAL A 120 -15.99 -3.80 11.47
C VAL A 120 -17.02 -3.27 10.49
N ASP A 121 -17.99 -2.53 10.99
CA ASP A 121 -18.85 -1.67 10.17
C ASP A 121 -18.21 -0.28 10.10
N LEU A 122 -17.87 0.14 8.89
CA LEU A 122 -17.27 1.45 8.63
C LEU A 122 -18.31 2.59 8.69
N ASN A 123 -19.60 2.29 8.85
CA ASN A 123 -20.69 3.27 8.98
C ASN A 123 -20.66 4.33 7.86
N GLY A 124 -20.37 3.91 6.62
CA GLY A 124 -20.30 4.80 5.46
C GLY A 124 -18.95 5.52 5.26
N LEU A 125 -17.96 5.31 6.13
CA LEU A 125 -16.60 5.77 5.90
C LEU A 125 -16.03 5.12 4.63
N ASN A 126 -15.51 5.95 3.71
CA ASN A 126 -14.77 5.47 2.54
C ASN A 126 -13.40 4.96 2.97
N GLY A 127 -13.32 3.67 3.28
CA GLY A 127 -12.14 3.07 3.86
C GLY A 127 -12.07 1.56 3.70
N GLU A 128 -11.04 1.01 4.30
CA GLU A 128 -10.82 -0.43 4.45
C GLU A 128 -10.41 -0.71 5.90
N TYR A 129 -10.52 -1.97 6.31
CA TYR A 129 -9.98 -2.40 7.59
C TYR A 129 -9.24 -3.73 7.45
N THR A 130 -8.36 -3.98 8.41
CA THR A 130 -7.74 -5.28 8.63
C THR A 130 -7.82 -5.64 10.10
N ILE A 131 -8.03 -6.92 10.37
CA ILE A 131 -8.04 -7.48 11.72
C ILE A 131 -6.69 -8.16 11.95
N SER A 132 -6.14 -8.06 13.15
CA SER A 132 -4.87 -8.69 13.50
C SER A 132 -4.98 -10.22 13.55
N PRO A 133 -3.89 -10.99 13.41
CA PRO A 133 -3.95 -12.45 13.40
C PRO A 133 -4.57 -13.07 14.67
N SER A 134 -4.37 -12.45 15.84
CA SER A 134 -5.04 -12.88 17.09
C SER A 134 -6.53 -12.51 17.16
N ASN A 135 -7.04 -11.77 16.18
CA ASN A 135 -8.38 -11.19 16.17
C ASN A 135 -8.66 -10.26 17.36
N LYS A 136 -7.63 -9.62 17.92
CA LYS A 136 -7.80 -8.71 19.06
C LYS A 136 -7.80 -7.24 18.66
N ASN A 137 -7.08 -6.91 17.59
CA ASN A 137 -6.85 -5.53 17.18
C ASN A 137 -7.33 -5.29 15.75
N VAL A 138 -7.56 -4.02 15.43
CA VAL A 138 -8.04 -3.56 14.12
C VAL A 138 -7.17 -2.40 13.65
N VAL A 139 -6.93 -2.35 12.35
CA VAL A 139 -6.46 -1.14 11.67
C VAL A 139 -7.52 -0.68 10.68
N ILE A 140 -7.89 0.60 10.79
CA ILE A 140 -8.77 1.30 9.85
C ILE A 140 -7.90 2.16 8.92
N TYR A 141 -8.20 2.10 7.63
CA TYR A 141 -7.61 2.92 6.60
C TYR A 141 -8.67 3.80 5.95
N GLU A 142 -8.48 5.11 6.01
CA GLU A 142 -9.34 6.07 5.34
C GLU A 142 -8.79 6.42 3.96
N LYS A 143 -9.55 6.16 2.90
CA LYS A 143 -9.08 6.39 1.52
C LYS A 143 -8.95 7.87 1.18
N ASP A 144 -9.87 8.69 1.67
CA ASP A 144 -9.94 10.11 1.31
C ASP A 144 -8.77 10.91 1.91
N THR A 145 -8.43 10.63 3.17
CA THR A 145 -7.41 11.36 3.94
C THR A 145 -6.07 10.62 4.02
N GLN A 146 -6.07 9.34 3.63
CA GLN A 146 -4.98 8.40 3.80
C GLN A 146 -4.47 8.34 5.24
N ASN A 147 -5.41 8.42 6.19
CA ASN A 147 -5.14 8.19 7.61
C ASN A 147 -5.22 6.69 7.93
N MET A 148 -4.44 6.30 8.93
CA MET A 148 -4.40 4.95 9.46
C MET A 148 -4.60 5.01 10.97
N PHE A 149 -5.62 4.29 11.48
CA PHE A 149 -5.96 4.26 12.89
C PHE A 149 -5.89 2.84 13.42
N PHE A 150 -5.23 2.67 14.57
CA PHE A 150 -5.16 1.41 15.30
C PHE A 150 -6.22 1.41 16.41
N ILE A 151 -6.90 0.29 16.58
CA ILE A 151 -7.90 0.07 17.62
C ILE A 151 -7.55 -1.22 18.34
N ASP A 152 -7.37 -1.14 19.66
CA ASP A 152 -7.05 -2.30 20.49
C ASP A 152 -8.29 -3.06 20.98
N SER A 153 -8.08 -4.14 21.73
CA SER A 153 -9.15 -4.97 22.31
C SER A 153 -10.03 -4.25 23.35
N ASN A 154 -9.57 -3.11 23.87
CA ASN A 154 -10.30 -2.25 24.78
C ASN A 154 -11.03 -1.11 24.06
N ALA A 155 -10.97 -1.10 22.72
CA ALA A 155 -11.47 -0.02 21.87
C ALA A 155 -10.81 1.33 22.11
N SER A 156 -9.58 1.32 22.61
CA SER A 156 -8.71 2.49 22.57
C SER A 156 -8.26 2.74 21.14
N VAL A 157 -8.33 3.99 20.70
CA VAL A 157 -7.98 4.39 19.33
C VAL A 157 -6.68 5.18 19.33
N GLN A 158 -5.79 4.85 18.42
CA GLN A 158 -4.54 5.54 18.19
C GLN A 158 -4.40 5.92 16.72
N ASP A 159 -4.01 7.18 16.45
CA ASP A 159 -3.53 7.59 15.14
C ASP A 159 -2.11 7.06 14.90
N ILE A 160 -1.97 6.20 13.90
CA ILE A 160 -0.71 5.59 13.47
C ILE A 160 -0.33 6.01 12.05
N THR A 161 -0.89 7.14 11.60
CA THR A 161 -0.54 7.77 10.31
C THR A 161 0.83 8.40 10.41
N TYR A 162 1.74 8.07 9.49
CA TYR A 162 3.03 8.76 9.43
C TYR A 162 2.83 10.18 8.88
N LYS A 163 2.94 11.21 9.72
CA LYS A 163 2.53 12.59 9.35
C LYS A 163 3.52 13.33 8.46
N SER A 164 4.79 12.92 8.44
CA SER A 164 5.81 13.55 7.63
C SER A 164 6.95 12.60 7.30
N TYR A 165 7.44 12.64 6.06
CA TYR A 165 8.71 12.03 5.70
C TYR A 165 9.84 13.05 5.78
N THR A 166 11.04 12.59 6.15
CA THR A 166 12.27 13.39 6.07
C THR A 166 13.22 12.73 5.08
N SER A 167 13.60 13.45 4.03
CA SER A 167 14.60 12.97 3.07
C SER A 167 15.99 12.84 3.71
N GLY A 168 16.89 12.08 3.10
CA GLY A 168 18.29 11.99 3.56
C GLY A 168 19.04 13.33 3.58
N GLY A 169 18.54 14.36 2.90
CA GLY A 169 19.05 15.74 2.96
C GLY A 169 18.49 16.59 4.10
N GLY A 170 17.56 16.06 4.90
CA GLY A 170 16.93 16.76 6.04
C GLY A 170 15.67 17.54 5.69
N THR A 171 15.26 17.62 4.42
CA THR A 171 13.99 18.25 4.05
C THR A 171 12.82 17.40 4.53
N ALA A 172 11.93 18.02 5.30
CA ALA A 172 10.67 17.42 5.76
C ALA A 172 9.54 17.69 4.74
N PHE A 173 8.72 16.67 4.52
CA PHE A 173 7.56 16.68 3.65
C PHE A 173 6.34 16.31 4.49
N ASN A 174 5.37 17.21 4.57
CA ASN A 174 4.15 17.00 5.34
C ASN A 174 3.08 16.29 4.48
N LYS A 175 2.38 15.32 5.06
CA LYS A 175 1.33 14.54 4.38
C LYS A 175 0.27 15.43 3.71
N ASP A 176 -0.37 16.28 4.49
CA ASP A 176 -1.57 17.00 4.04
C ASP A 176 -1.20 18.02 2.95
N ALA A 177 -0.01 18.63 3.05
CA ALA A 177 0.52 19.49 2.00
C ALA A 177 0.76 18.72 0.68
N ILE A 178 1.36 17.54 0.75
CA ILE A 178 1.65 16.71 -0.44
C ILE A 178 0.38 16.20 -1.08
N LEU A 179 -0.58 15.68 -0.29
CA LEU A 179 -1.86 15.20 -0.80
C LEU A 179 -2.67 16.33 -1.46
N SER A 180 -2.62 17.54 -0.89
CA SER A 180 -3.30 18.72 -1.46
C SER A 180 -2.67 19.19 -2.77
N SER A 181 -1.34 19.19 -2.88
CA SER A 181 -0.63 19.65 -4.08
C SER A 181 -0.50 18.57 -5.16
N THR A 182 -0.74 17.31 -4.81
CA THR A 182 -0.43 16.15 -5.65
C THR A 182 -1.59 15.15 -5.67
N PRO A 183 -2.65 15.43 -6.45
CA PRO A 183 -3.76 14.50 -6.59
C PRO A 183 -3.29 13.12 -7.07
N GLY A 184 -3.82 12.06 -6.45
CA GLY A 184 -3.46 10.67 -6.75
C GLY A 184 -2.16 10.18 -6.10
N TYR A 185 -1.49 11.00 -5.29
CA TYR A 185 -0.35 10.57 -4.50
C TYR A 185 -0.76 9.51 -3.47
N ILE A 186 0.04 8.46 -3.32
CA ILE A 186 -0.17 7.39 -2.34
C ILE A 186 0.76 7.65 -1.16
N TRP A 187 0.24 8.26 -0.11
CA TRP A 187 0.91 8.43 1.17
C TRP A 187 0.83 7.17 2.03
N ILE A 188 -0.36 6.58 2.14
CA ILE A 188 -0.60 5.26 2.75
C ILE A 188 -1.58 4.53 1.84
N GLY A 189 -1.28 3.28 1.49
CA GLY A 189 -2.15 2.42 0.71
C GLY A 189 -2.21 1.01 1.28
N SER A 190 -3.42 0.46 1.33
CA SER A 190 -3.71 -0.96 1.61
C SER A 190 -2.97 -1.53 2.82
N PRO A 191 -3.11 -0.94 4.03
CA PRO A 191 -2.44 -1.47 5.20
C PRO A 191 -2.93 -2.86 5.58
N LYS A 192 -2.01 -3.73 6.00
CA LYS A 192 -2.27 -5.11 6.44
C LYS A 192 -1.42 -5.46 7.65
N PHE A 193 -1.96 -6.24 8.57
CA PHE A 193 -1.16 -6.83 9.64
C PHE A 193 -0.25 -7.93 9.11
N VAL A 194 1.00 -7.96 9.60
CA VAL A 194 1.95 -9.08 9.40
C VAL A 194 1.97 -10.00 10.62
N ASP A 195 1.85 -9.39 11.80
CA ASP A 195 1.61 -10.03 13.09
C ASP A 195 0.69 -9.11 13.92
N ASP A 196 0.52 -9.34 15.22
CA ASP A 196 -0.32 -8.49 16.06
C ASP A 196 0.23 -7.08 16.33
N ASN A 197 1.51 -6.86 16.04
CA ASN A 197 2.26 -5.65 16.42
C ASN A 197 2.79 -4.87 15.21
N THR A 198 2.73 -5.44 14.02
CA THR A 198 3.39 -4.91 12.82
C THR A 198 2.39 -4.80 11.69
N VAL A 199 2.26 -3.59 11.16
CA VAL A 199 1.41 -3.26 10.03
C VAL A 199 2.30 -2.88 8.86
N VAL A 200 2.00 -3.37 7.68
CA VAL A 200 2.66 -2.99 6.44
C VAL A 200 1.72 -2.19 5.57
N TYR A 201 2.25 -1.24 4.82
CA TYR A 201 1.48 -0.41 3.90
C TYR A 201 2.34 0.05 2.72
N ILE A 202 1.68 0.50 1.66
CA ILE A 202 2.32 1.02 0.46
C ILE A 202 2.42 2.54 0.56
N SER A 203 3.55 3.11 0.14
CA SER A 203 3.73 4.55 0.05
C SER A 203 4.64 4.95 -1.11
N GLN A 204 4.39 6.11 -1.70
CA GLN A 204 5.33 6.82 -2.55
C GLN A 204 6.21 7.72 -1.69
N LEU A 205 7.42 8.01 -2.15
CA LEU A 205 8.34 8.91 -1.46
C LEU A 205 8.33 10.30 -2.11
N PRO A 206 8.16 11.39 -1.35
CA PRO A 206 7.78 12.70 -1.91
C PRO A 206 8.94 13.44 -2.59
N TRP A 207 10.18 13.02 -2.38
CA TRP A 207 11.38 13.61 -2.99
C TRP A 207 11.80 12.95 -4.31
N PHE A 208 11.14 11.87 -4.73
CA PHE A 208 11.41 11.26 -6.03
C PHE A 208 10.44 11.79 -7.07
N ASP A 209 10.97 12.38 -8.14
CA ASP A 209 10.16 12.84 -9.28
C ASP A 209 9.50 11.66 -10.00
N ASN A 210 10.09 10.46 -9.92
CA ASN A 210 9.49 9.24 -10.43
C ASN A 210 8.38 8.75 -9.48
N ARG A 211 7.17 9.21 -9.74
CA ARG A 211 5.95 8.83 -9.01
C ARG A 211 5.45 7.42 -9.35
N GLN A 212 6.09 6.67 -10.25
CA GLN A 212 5.68 5.28 -10.51
C GLN A 212 6.14 4.35 -9.40
N ASN A 213 7.32 4.62 -8.81
CA ASN A 213 7.88 3.79 -7.77
C ASN A 213 7.09 3.92 -6.47
N LYS A 214 6.67 2.77 -5.95
CA LYS A 214 6.05 2.60 -4.64
C LYS A 214 7.01 1.80 -3.77
N TYR A 215 6.85 1.97 -2.47
CA TYR A 215 7.66 1.35 -1.44
C TYR A 215 6.77 0.71 -0.40
N VAL A 216 7.19 -0.44 0.11
CA VAL A 216 6.54 -1.03 1.29
C VAL A 216 7.19 -0.44 2.54
N TRP A 217 6.35 0.01 3.43
CA TRP A 217 6.71 0.48 4.76
C TRP A 217 6.12 -0.46 5.80
N LYS A 218 6.83 -0.60 6.91
CA LYS A 218 6.30 -1.23 8.12
C LYS A 218 6.18 -0.22 9.24
N PHE A 219 5.14 -0.37 10.03
CA PHE A 219 4.92 0.33 11.28
C PHE A 219 4.82 -0.69 12.42
N ASN A 220 5.62 -0.51 13.46
CA ASN A 220 5.50 -1.31 14.68
C ASN A 220 4.69 -0.52 15.73
N ILE A 221 3.62 -1.14 16.23
CA ILE A 221 2.66 -0.55 17.16
C ILE A 221 3.28 -0.31 18.55
N ILE A 222 4.16 -1.22 18.99
CA ILE A 222 4.82 -1.15 20.30
C ILE A 222 5.88 -0.05 20.29
N ASP A 223 6.82 -0.12 19.34
CA ASP A 223 7.96 0.78 19.23
C ASP A 223 7.58 2.15 18.64
N LYS A 224 6.38 2.24 18.04
CA LYS A 224 5.88 3.41 17.28
C LYS A 224 6.86 3.83 16.18
N SER A 225 7.51 2.85 15.55
CA SER A 225 8.56 3.08 14.57
C SER A 225 8.07 2.80 13.15
N TYR A 226 8.44 3.68 12.22
CA TYR A 226 8.18 3.55 10.79
C TYR A 226 9.49 3.20 10.08
N VAL A 227 9.49 2.10 9.32
CA VAL A 227 10.69 1.61 8.64
C VAL A 227 10.34 1.29 7.19
N ASN A 228 11.12 1.83 6.26
CA ASN A 228 11.07 1.41 4.86
C ASN A 228 11.72 0.02 4.73
N THR A 229 11.04 -0.94 4.10
CA THR A 229 11.52 -2.33 4.02
C THR A 229 12.48 -2.56 2.84
N ASN A 230 12.73 -1.53 2.03
CA ASN A 230 13.43 -1.58 0.74
C ASN A 230 12.74 -2.43 -0.34
N VAL A 231 11.57 -3.00 -0.07
CA VAL A 231 10.72 -3.61 -1.10
C VAL A 231 10.11 -2.48 -1.93
N THR A 232 10.41 -2.47 -3.24
CA THR A 232 10.06 -1.39 -4.16
C THR A 232 9.65 -1.96 -5.52
N GLY A 233 8.73 -1.27 -6.20
CA GLY A 233 8.25 -1.63 -7.53
C GLY A 233 7.25 -0.60 -8.06
N ASN A 234 6.83 -0.75 -9.31
CA ASN A 234 5.83 0.15 -9.91
C ASN A 234 4.40 -0.28 -9.58
N ASP A 235 4.13 -1.58 -9.62
CA ASP A 235 2.90 -2.20 -9.13
C ASP A 235 3.19 -3.02 -7.87
N ILE A 236 2.56 -2.65 -6.76
CA ILE A 236 2.68 -3.37 -5.48
C ILE A 236 1.29 -3.68 -4.99
N LYS A 237 1.05 -4.93 -4.62
CA LYS A 237 -0.20 -5.39 -3.99
C LYS A 237 0.16 -6.17 -2.74
N ILE A 238 -0.45 -5.80 -1.61
CA ILE A 238 -0.34 -6.54 -0.35
C ILE A 238 -1.58 -7.42 -0.24
N ASN A 239 -1.38 -8.73 -0.26
CA ASN A 239 -2.45 -9.72 -0.22
C ASN A 239 -2.77 -10.11 1.23
N GLY A 240 -2.76 -11.40 1.55
CA GLY A 240 -3.06 -11.94 2.87
C GLY A 240 -1.82 -12.50 3.56
N LEU A 241 -1.99 -12.81 4.84
CA LEU A 241 -0.98 -13.52 5.63
C LEU A 241 -0.95 -15.00 5.23
N THR A 242 0.25 -15.57 5.13
CA THR A 242 0.49 -16.98 4.83
C THR A 242 1.47 -17.56 5.85
N ASP A 243 1.70 -18.87 5.81
CA ASP A 243 2.70 -19.55 6.65
C ASP A 243 4.13 -19.00 6.44
N LYS A 244 4.41 -18.38 5.29
CA LYS A 244 5.72 -17.78 4.97
C LYS A 244 5.84 -16.32 5.43
N GLY A 245 4.73 -15.66 5.76
CA GLY A 245 4.63 -14.22 6.02
C GLY A 245 3.54 -13.55 5.19
N ILE A 246 3.48 -12.22 5.23
CA ILE A 246 2.54 -11.45 4.41
C ILE A 246 2.96 -11.55 2.94
N GLU A 247 2.02 -11.93 2.07
CA GLU A 247 2.27 -12.02 0.64
C GLU A 247 2.19 -10.63 -0.01
N ILE A 248 3.24 -10.28 -0.75
CA ILE A 248 3.38 -9.01 -1.47
C ILE A 248 3.73 -9.34 -2.92
N VAL A 249 2.90 -8.90 -3.86
CA VAL A 249 3.17 -9.01 -5.30
C VAL A 249 3.78 -7.71 -5.79
N VAL A 250 5.02 -7.78 -6.27
CA VAL A 250 5.81 -6.64 -6.76
C VAL A 250 6.11 -6.85 -8.24
N ASP A 251 5.56 -5.98 -9.09
CA ASP A 251 5.72 -6.03 -10.55
C ASP A 251 5.46 -7.43 -11.15
N GLY A 252 4.47 -8.14 -10.59
CA GLY A 252 4.08 -9.50 -10.98
C GLY A 252 4.83 -10.64 -10.30
N ASN A 253 5.84 -10.35 -9.47
CA ASN A 253 6.59 -11.36 -8.71
C ASN A 253 6.10 -11.42 -7.26
N THR A 254 5.87 -12.63 -6.75
CA THR A 254 5.46 -12.83 -5.35
C THR A 254 6.68 -12.85 -4.43
N THR A 255 6.59 -12.09 -3.34
CA THR A 255 7.55 -12.08 -2.23
C THR A 255 6.75 -12.18 -0.93
N TYR A 256 7.26 -12.93 0.04
CA TYR A 256 6.70 -13.04 1.38
C TYR A 256 7.56 -12.25 2.35
N MET A 257 6.93 -11.53 3.29
CA MET A 257 7.65 -10.73 4.28
C MET A 257 7.22 -11.08 5.70
N LYS A 258 8.18 -11.21 6.61
CA LYS A 258 7.95 -11.40 8.04
C LYS A 258 7.95 -10.07 8.79
N ALA A 259 7.52 -10.06 10.05
CA ALA A 259 7.43 -8.85 10.88
C ALA A 259 8.81 -8.16 11.09
N ASP A 260 9.89 -8.94 11.14
CA ASP A 260 11.26 -8.41 11.19
C ASP A 260 11.68 -7.70 9.88
N GLY A 261 10.91 -7.84 8.81
CA GLY A 261 11.17 -7.28 7.48
C GLY A 261 12.01 -8.19 6.58
N THR A 262 12.35 -9.40 7.03
CA THR A 262 13.00 -10.40 6.16
C THR A 262 12.05 -10.85 5.07
N THR A 263 12.58 -11.01 3.86
CA THR A 263 11.83 -11.37 2.66
C THR A 263 12.28 -12.70 2.08
N SER A 264 11.36 -13.47 1.52
CA SER A 264 11.61 -14.67 0.73
C SER A 264 10.74 -14.69 -0.52
N ASN A 265 11.13 -15.47 -1.54
CA ASN A 265 10.33 -15.68 -2.76
C ASN A 265 9.67 -17.07 -2.74
#